data_AF-A0A5B1BRU7-F1
#
_entry.id   AF-A0A5B1BRU7-F1
#
_cell.length_a   1.000
_cell.length_b   1.000
_cell.length_c   1.000
_cell.angle_alpha   90.00
_cell.angle_beta   90.00
_cell.angle_gamma   90.00
#
_symmetry.space_group_name_H-M   'P 1'
#
loop_
_entity.id
_entity.type
_entity.pdbx_description
1 polymer ?
#
loop_
_entity_poly.entity_id
_entity_poly.type
_entity_poly.pdbx_seq_one_letter_code
_entity_poly.pdbx_strand_id
1 'polypeptide(L)'
;MTNPDMATILKNMKIPERMTGSQALRDFLLIYSDDEETLANNPERVKQLNGLLILSHLEVVNALGALEAAAAEQHAEQFRKEINKRYRKRRWF
;
A
#
# COMPACT_ATOMS: atom_id res chain seq x y z
N MET A 1 28.93 -15.13 -3.51
CA MET A 1 27.79 -14.38 -2.93
C MET A 1 26.65 -14.48 -3.92
N THR A 2 25.64 -15.29 -3.64
CA THR A 2 24.49 -15.50 -4.53
C THR A 2 23.50 -14.38 -4.33
N ASN A 3 23.50 -13.41 -5.25
CA ASN A 3 22.42 -12.43 -5.32
C ASN A 3 21.14 -13.21 -5.64
N PRO A 4 20.06 -13.10 -4.85
CA PRO A 4 18.82 -13.79 -5.16
C PRO A 4 18.29 -13.27 -6.50
N ASP A 5 17.97 -14.22 -7.37
CA ASP A 5 17.31 -13.96 -8.64
C ASP A 5 16.02 -13.13 -8.42
N MET A 6 15.79 -12.13 -9.26
CA MET A 6 14.67 -11.18 -9.12
C MET A 6 13.33 -11.90 -9.11
N ALA A 7 13.18 -12.97 -9.90
CA ALA A 7 11.98 -13.81 -9.88
C ALA A 7 11.76 -14.47 -8.51
N THR A 8 12.83 -14.85 -7.81
CA THR A 8 12.77 -15.42 -6.46
C THR A 8 12.35 -14.37 -5.43
N ILE A 9 12.85 -13.14 -5.54
CA ILE A 9 12.41 -12.03 -4.67
C ILE A 9 10.93 -11.76 -4.86
N LEU A 10 10.47 -11.62 -6.11
CA LEU A 10 9.09 -11.30 -6.44
C LEU A 10 8.13 -12.40 -5.96
N LYS A 11 8.46 -13.69 -6.15
CA LYS A 11 7.64 -14.81 -5.65
C LYS A 11 7.46 -14.81 -4.14
N ASN A 12 8.49 -14.43 -3.40
CA ASN A 12 8.48 -14.41 -1.93
C ASN A 12 7.87 -13.13 -1.35
N MET A 13 7.59 -12.13 -2.19
CA MET A 13 7.00 -10.86 -1.75
C MET A 13 5.55 -11.07 -1.32
N LYS A 14 5.27 -10.77 -0.04
CA LYS A 14 3.91 -10.80 0.52
C LYS A 14 3.19 -9.50 0.18
N ILE A 15 2.15 -9.60 -0.65
CA ILE A 15 1.28 -8.49 -1.02
C ILE A 15 -0.10 -8.76 -0.42
N PRO A 16 -0.69 -7.82 0.35
CA PRO A 16 -2.03 -7.98 0.89
C PRO A 16 -3.07 -8.30 -0.20
N GLU A 17 -4.05 -9.15 0.11
CA GLU A 17 -5.07 -9.59 -0.86
C GLU A 17 -5.87 -8.45 -1.50
N ARG A 18 -6.06 -7.37 -0.73
CA ARG A 18 -6.81 -6.17 -1.15
C ARG A 18 -6.03 -5.21 -2.07
N MET A 19 -4.74 -5.46 -2.33
CA MET A 19 -3.87 -4.60 -3.15
C MET A 19 -3.70 -5.20 -4.55
N THR A 20 -4.76 -5.15 -5.34
CA THR A 20 -4.85 -5.82 -6.64
C THR A 20 -3.91 -5.22 -7.69
N GLY A 21 -3.67 -3.90 -7.65
CA GLY A 21 -2.70 -3.22 -8.50
C GLY A 21 -1.27 -3.65 -8.21
N SER A 22 -0.93 -3.80 -6.92
CA SER A 22 0.37 -4.30 -6.48
C SER A 22 0.58 -5.78 -6.82
N GLN A 23 -0.47 -6.60 -6.74
CA GLN A 23 -0.43 -7.99 -7.22
C GLN A 23 -0.20 -8.05 -8.73
N ALA A 24 -0.96 -7.27 -9.50
CA ALA A 24 -0.81 -7.19 -10.95
C ALA A 24 0.59 -6.70 -11.35
N LEU A 25 1.16 -5.73 -10.62
CA LEU A 25 2.53 -5.27 -10.82
C LEU A 25 3.55 -6.40 -10.59
N ARG A 26 3.43 -7.14 -9.48
CA ARG A 26 4.33 -8.26 -9.18
C ARG A 26 4.25 -9.33 -10.27
N ASP A 27 3.04 -9.70 -10.67
CA ASP A 27 2.82 -10.74 -11.67
C ASP A 27 3.35 -10.30 -13.05
N PHE A 28 3.16 -9.02 -13.41
CA PHE A 28 3.77 -8.43 -14.60
C PHE A 28 5.29 -8.50 -14.56
N LEU A 29 5.91 -8.08 -13.45
CA LEU A 29 7.37 -8.13 -13.29
C LEU A 29 7.90 -9.58 -13.31
N LEU A 30 7.15 -10.55 -12.78
CA LEU A 30 7.52 -11.96 -12.86
C LEU A 30 7.55 -12.46 -14.31
N ILE A 31 6.55 -12.11 -15.11
CA ILE A 31 6.45 -12.51 -16.51
C ILE A 31 7.65 -12.00 -17.33
N TYR A 32 8.13 -10.79 -17.03
CA TYR A 32 9.19 -10.13 -17.81
C TYR A 32 10.55 -10.09 -17.10
N SER A 33 10.71 -10.79 -15.97
CA SER A 33 11.96 -10.77 -15.18
C SER A 33 13.18 -11.31 -15.94
N ASP A 34 12.97 -12.26 -16.86
CA ASP A 34 14.03 -12.86 -17.68
C ASP A 34 14.13 -12.23 -19.09
N ASP A 35 13.27 -11.26 -19.41
CA ASP A 35 13.10 -10.71 -20.76
C ASP A 35 13.03 -9.17 -20.75
N GLU A 36 14.07 -8.56 -20.19
CA GLU A 36 14.23 -7.10 -20.11
C GLU A 36 14.27 -6.45 -21.50
N GLU A 37 14.83 -7.15 -22.49
CA GLU A 37 14.96 -6.65 -23.87
C GLU A 37 13.58 -6.47 -24.52
N THR A 38 12.66 -7.42 -24.33
CA THR A 38 11.30 -7.28 -24.87
C THR A 38 10.44 -6.29 -24.07
N LEU A 39 10.80 -6.01 -22.82
CA LEU A 39 10.19 -4.91 -22.05
C LEU A 39 10.62 -3.55 -22.62
N ALA A 40 11.93 -3.35 -22.83
CA ALA A 40 12.48 -2.08 -23.31
C ALA A 40 12.10 -1.79 -24.77
N ASN A 41 12.02 -2.81 -25.61
CA ASN A 41 11.71 -2.67 -27.04
C ASN A 41 10.21 -2.63 -27.35
N ASN A 42 9.34 -2.71 -26.34
CA ASN A 42 7.88 -2.66 -26.52
C ASN A 42 7.25 -1.48 -25.75
N PRO A 43 6.96 -0.36 -26.44
CA PRO A 43 6.39 0.84 -25.81
C PRO A 43 5.07 0.60 -25.07
N GLU A 44 4.26 -0.36 -25.53
CA GLU A 44 2.99 -0.68 -24.88
C GLU A 44 3.20 -1.36 -23.53
N ARG A 45 4.20 -2.24 -23.42
CA ARG A 45 4.59 -2.87 -22.15
C ARG A 45 5.15 -1.84 -21.16
N VAL A 46 5.93 -0.87 -21.64
CA VAL A 46 6.42 0.23 -20.80
C VAL A 46 5.26 1.07 -20.26
N LYS A 47 4.25 1.37 -21.08
CA LYS A 47 3.03 2.06 -20.61
C LYS A 47 2.27 1.24 -19.58
N GLN A 48 2.12 -0.07 -19.80
CA GLN A 48 1.48 -0.98 -18.84
C GLN A 48 2.24 -1.01 -17.51
N LEU A 49 3.57 -1.14 -17.54
CA LEU A 49 4.40 -1.08 -16.35
C LEU A 49 4.21 0.25 -15.60
N ASN A 50 4.27 1.38 -16.30
CA ASN A 50 4.05 2.69 -15.69
C ASN A 50 2.67 2.81 -15.05
N GLY A 51 1.62 2.31 -15.73
CA GLY A 51 0.27 2.26 -15.18
C GLY A 51 0.19 1.42 -13.89
N LEU A 52 0.80 0.24 -13.89
CA LEU A 52 0.85 -0.66 -12.73
C LEU A 52 1.65 -0.07 -11.56
N LEU A 53 2.75 0.64 -11.84
CA LEU A 53 3.52 1.36 -10.83
C LEU A 53 2.69 2.46 -10.16
N ILE A 54 1.97 3.26 -10.96
CA ILE A 54 1.09 4.31 -10.44
C ILE A 54 -0.03 3.70 -9.59
N LEU A 55 -0.70 2.66 -10.08
CA LEU A 55 -1.77 1.99 -9.34
C LEU A 55 -1.28 1.42 -8.01
N SER A 56 -0.17 0.67 -8.01
CA SER A 56 0.43 0.12 -6.80
C SER A 56 0.81 1.21 -5.81
N HIS A 57 1.36 2.33 -6.28
CA HIS A 57 1.69 3.46 -5.43
C HIS A 57 0.45 4.09 -4.76
N LEU A 58 -0.61 4.32 -5.55
CA LEU A 58 -1.86 4.88 -5.02
C LEU A 58 -2.54 3.96 -4.00
N GLU A 59 -2.43 2.64 -4.14
CA GLU A 59 -2.93 1.69 -3.14
C GLU A 59 -2.22 1.86 -1.79
N VAL A 60 -0.90 2.03 -1.79
CA VAL A 60 -0.12 2.25 -0.56
C VAL A 60 -0.52 3.58 0.07
N VAL A 61 -0.57 4.66 -0.72
CA VAL A 61 -0.97 5.99 -0.22
C VAL A 61 -2.38 5.95 0.37
N ASN A 62 -3.33 5.30 -0.29
CA ASN A 62 -4.69 5.16 0.21
C ASN A 62 -4.76 4.33 1.50
N ALA A 63 -4.00 3.23 1.59
CA ALA A 63 -3.93 2.42 2.80
C ALA A 63 -3.34 3.21 3.99
N LEU A 64 -2.31 4.01 3.76
CA LEU A 64 -1.73 4.88 4.79
C LEU A 64 -2.72 5.98 5.21
N GLY A 65 -3.41 6.61 4.25
CA GLY A 65 -4.43 7.62 4.53
C GLY A 65 -5.59 7.07 5.35
N ALA A 66 -6.03 5.84 5.07
CA ALA A 66 -7.06 5.16 5.87
C ALA A 66 -6.61 4.89 7.31
N LEU A 67 -5.33 4.53 7.52
CA LEU A 67 -4.77 4.34 8.86
C LEU A 67 -4.66 5.66 9.63
N GLU A 68 -4.24 6.73 8.96
CA GLU A 68 -4.16 8.07 9.55
C GLU A 68 -5.54 8.59 9.96
N ALA A 69 -6.55 8.44 9.08
CA ALA A 69 -7.92 8.83 9.38
C ALA A 69 -8.47 8.08 10.59
N ALA A 70 -8.28 6.75 10.65
CA ALA A 70 -8.71 5.94 11.79
C ALA A 70 -8.02 6.35 13.11
N ALA A 71 -6.72 6.67 13.06
CA ALA A 71 -6.00 7.15 14.24
C ALA A 71 -6.53 8.52 14.71
N ALA A 72 -6.76 9.45 13.77
CA ALA A 72 -7.31 10.77 14.07
C ALA A 72 -8.71 10.69 14.70
N GLU A 73 -9.58 9.82 14.18
CA GLU A 73 -10.90 9.56 14.74
C GLU A 73 -10.83 9.01 16.17
N GLN A 74 -9.97 8.02 16.42
CA GLN A 74 -9.76 7.47 17.77
C GLN A 74 -9.29 8.54 18.76
N HIS A 75 -8.36 9.40 18.35
CA HIS A 75 -7.89 10.52 19.17
C HIS A 75 -9.02 11.50 19.49
N ALA A 76 -9.83 11.88 18.50
CA ALA A 76 -10.96 12.77 18.70
C ALA A 76 -12.01 12.17 19.66
N GLU A 77 -12.30 10.88 19.53
CA GLU A 77 -13.21 10.18 20.43
C GLU A 77 -12.70 10.13 21.88
N GLN A 78 -11.42 9.83 22.07
CA GLN A 78 -10.80 9.80 23.39
C GLN A 78 -10.87 11.18 24.06
N PHE A 79 -10.49 12.23 23.32
CA PHE A 79 -10.58 13.61 23.80
C PHE A 79 -12.01 13.99 24.20
N ARG A 80 -13.00 13.63 23.39
CA ARG A 80 -14.41 13.85 23.69
C ARG A 80 -14.88 13.10 24.94
N LYS A 81 -14.43 11.84 25.14
CA LYS A 81 -14.70 11.06 26.36
C LYS A 81 -14.09 11.74 27.60
N GLU A 82 -12.88 12.26 27.50
CA GLU A 82 -12.21 12.97 28.61
C GLU A 82 -12.92 14.28 28.98
N ILE A 83 -13.29 15.10 27.99
CA ILE A 83 -14.08 16.32 28.23
C ILE A 83 -15.37 15.98 28.95
N ASN A 84 -16.13 15.00 28.45
CA ASN A 84 -17.40 14.61 29.06
C ASN A 84 -17.22 14.11 30.49
N LYS A 85 -16.16 13.35 30.78
CA LYS A 85 -15.83 12.90 32.15
C LYS A 85 -15.51 14.08 33.07
N ARG A 86 -14.71 15.04 32.63
CA ARG A 86 -14.39 16.26 33.40
C ARG A 86 -15.63 17.11 33.65
N TYR A 87 -16.48 17.28 32.64
CA TYR A 87 -17.71 18.07 32.75
C TYR A 87 -18.73 17.44 33.70
N ARG A 88 -18.90 16.10 33.61
CA ARG A 88 -19.72 15.36 34.58
C ARG A 88 -19.18 15.53 36.00
N LYS A 89 -17.88 15.35 36.23
CA LYS A 89 -17.31 15.58 37.59
C LYS A 89 -17.65 16.95 38.14
N ARG A 90 -17.52 18.03 37.36
CA ARG A 90 -17.84 19.40 37.80
C ARG A 90 -19.32 19.66 38.10
N ARG A 91 -20.23 18.81 37.62
CA ARG A 91 -21.68 18.97 37.82
C ARG A 91 -22.19 18.24 39.07
N TRP A 92 -21.37 17.38 39.67
CA TRP A 92 -21.65 16.64 40.90
C TRP A 92 -20.89 17.19 42.13
N PHE A 93 -20.06 18.21 41.94
CA PHE A 93 -19.52 19.09 43.00
C PHE A 93 -20.29 20.40 42.97
#